data_AF-Q5SZL3-F1
#
_entry.id   AF-Q5SZL3-F1
#
_cell.length_a   1.000
_cell.length_b   1.000
_cell.length_c   1.000
_cell.angle_alpha   90.00
_cell.angle_beta   90.00
_cell.angle_gamma   90.00
#
_symmetry.space_group_name_H-M   'P 1'
#
loop_
_entity.id
_entity.type
_entity.pdbx_description
1 polymer ?
#
loop_
_entity_poly.entity_id
_entity_poly.type
_entity_poly.pdbx_seq_one_letter_code
_entity_poly.pdbx_strand_id
1 'polypeptide(L)'
;MTEDSQRNFRSVYYEKVGFRGVEEKKSLEILLKDDRLGILPPHHESHAKVMMYRKEQYLDVLHALKVVRFVSDATPQAEVYLRMYQLESGKLPRSPSFPLEPDDEVFLAIAKAMEEMVEDSVDCYWITRRFVNQLNTKYRDSLPQLPKAFEQYLNLEDGRLLTHLRMCSAAPKLPYDLWFKRCFAGCLPESSLQ
;
A
#
# COMPACT_ATOMS: atom_id res chain seq x y z
N MET A 1 37.83 -1.98 12.74
CA MET A 1 37.42 -1.31 11.49
C MET A 1 35.91 -1.36 11.48
N THR A 2 35.28 -0.22 11.75
CA THR A 2 33.83 -0.09 11.82
C THR A 2 33.27 -0.19 10.40
N GLU A 3 32.63 -1.32 10.10
CA GLU A 3 31.79 -1.47 8.91
C GLU A 3 30.59 -0.54 9.07
N ASP A 4 30.69 0.64 8.45
CA ASP A 4 29.53 1.50 8.21
C ASP A 4 28.63 0.74 7.23
N SER A 5 27.68 -0.02 7.78
CA SER A 5 26.61 -0.66 7.04
C SER A 5 25.77 0.45 6.40
N GLN A 6 26.12 0.81 5.15
CA GLN A 6 25.35 1.74 4.32
C GLN A 6 23.90 1.26 4.29
N ARG A 7 23.04 1.95 5.05
CA ARG A 7 21.61 1.70 5.07
C ARG A 7 21.06 1.99 3.68
N ASN A 8 20.80 0.94 2.92
CA ASN A 8 20.26 1.05 1.56
C ASN A 8 18.95 1.87 1.57
N PHE A 9 18.64 2.55 0.45
CA PHE A 9 17.44 3.38 0.30
C PHE A 9 16.16 2.67 0.79
N ARG A 10 16.08 1.36 0.55
CA ARG A 10 15.01 0.47 1.02
C ARG A 10 14.84 0.51 2.54
N SER A 11 15.92 0.36 3.30
CA SER A 11 15.89 0.43 4.77
C SER A 11 15.46 1.82 5.28
N VAL A 12 15.89 2.90 4.63
CA VAL A 12 15.52 4.28 4.99
C VAL A 12 14.06 4.56 4.66
N TYR A 13 13.58 4.07 3.50
CA TYR A 13 12.19 4.20 3.09
C TYR A 13 11.26 3.46 4.06
N TYR A 14 11.56 2.20 4.35
CA TYR A 14 10.80 1.40 5.30
C TYR A 14 10.85 2.01 6.71
N GLU A 15 12.00 2.51 7.16
CA GLU A 15 12.12 3.21 8.45
C GLU A 15 11.20 4.45 8.52
N LYS A 16 11.09 5.22 7.42
CA LYS A 16 10.20 6.40 7.33
C LYS A 16 8.72 6.04 7.26
N VAL A 17 8.36 4.95 6.59
CA VAL A 17 6.97 4.49 6.50
C VAL A 17 6.57 3.57 7.67
N GLY A 18 7.48 3.30 8.60
CA GLY A 18 7.19 2.63 9.87
C GLY A 18 7.46 1.12 9.89
N PHE A 19 8.17 0.57 8.92
CA PHE A 19 8.59 -0.84 8.87
C PHE A 19 10.10 -0.93 9.16
N ARG A 20 10.52 -1.49 10.31
CA ARG A 20 11.94 -1.67 10.65
C ARG A 20 12.30 -3.16 10.65
N GLY A 21 13.28 -3.55 9.81
CA GLY A 21 14.06 -4.79 9.95
C GLY A 21 13.25 -6.08 10.09
N VAL A 22 12.42 -6.39 9.10
CA VAL A 22 11.44 -7.46 9.25
C VAL A 22 11.82 -8.73 8.47
N GLU A 23 11.83 -9.88 9.14
CA GLU A 23 11.88 -11.20 8.51
C GLU A 23 10.53 -11.45 7.83
N GLU A 24 10.53 -11.91 6.57
CA GLU A 24 9.37 -12.01 5.67
C GLU A 24 8.09 -12.59 6.32
N LYS A 25 8.24 -13.60 7.19
CA LYS A 25 7.12 -14.24 7.91
C LYS A 25 6.61 -13.45 9.13
N LYS A 26 7.48 -12.62 9.71
CA LYS A 26 7.14 -11.71 10.82
C LYS A 26 6.54 -10.40 10.32
N SER A 27 6.76 -9.99 9.07
CA SER A 27 6.27 -8.71 8.52
C SER A 27 4.78 -8.57 8.51
N LEU A 28 4.10 -9.64 8.10
CA LEU A 28 2.65 -9.68 8.05
C LEU A 28 2.05 -9.88 9.42
N GLU A 29 2.64 -10.76 10.24
CA GLU A 29 2.24 -10.88 11.64
C GLU A 29 2.43 -9.57 12.39
N ILE A 30 3.47 -8.78 12.11
CA ILE A 30 3.66 -7.44 12.68
C ILE A 30 2.63 -6.48 12.09
N LEU A 31 2.39 -6.44 10.78
CA LEU A 31 1.34 -5.58 10.21
C LEU A 31 -0.05 -5.83 10.82
N LEU A 32 -0.35 -7.10 11.12
CA LEU A 32 -1.59 -7.57 11.73
C LEU A 32 -1.63 -7.37 13.26
N LYS A 33 -0.49 -7.54 13.96
CA LYS A 33 -0.37 -7.43 15.43
C LYS A 33 0.01 -6.03 15.93
N ASP A 34 0.55 -5.17 15.07
CA ASP A 34 1.07 -3.86 15.45
C ASP A 34 -0.06 -2.83 15.30
N ASP A 35 -0.33 -2.09 16.37
CA ASP A 35 -1.37 -1.05 16.50
C ASP A 35 -1.29 0.08 15.45
N ARG A 36 -0.28 0.03 14.56
CA ARG A 36 0.13 1.08 13.63
C ARG A 36 -0.87 1.37 12.52
N LEU A 37 -1.67 0.39 12.11
CA LEU A 37 -2.73 0.59 11.10
C LEU A 37 -4.09 0.95 11.72
N GLY A 38 -4.24 0.84 13.04
CA GLY A 38 -5.50 1.10 13.75
C GLY A 38 -6.64 0.15 13.33
N ILE A 39 -6.30 -1.06 12.87
CA ILE A 39 -7.28 -2.09 12.53
C ILE A 39 -7.79 -2.73 13.82
N LEU A 40 -6.85 -3.18 14.66
CA LEU A 40 -7.10 -3.73 15.98
C LEU A 40 -6.77 -2.68 17.06
N PRO A 41 -7.46 -2.73 18.22
CA PRO A 41 -7.09 -1.94 19.37
C PRO A 41 -5.85 -2.53 20.08
N PRO A 42 -5.15 -1.74 20.92
CA PRO A 42 -4.01 -2.22 21.70
C PRO A 42 -4.37 -3.32 22.70
N HIS A 43 -5.65 -3.40 23.11
CA HIS A 43 -6.13 -4.40 24.05
C HIS A 43 -6.48 -5.70 23.31
N HIS A 44 -5.57 -6.68 23.37
CA HIS A 44 -5.68 -7.97 22.67
C HIS A 44 -6.96 -8.76 22.99
N GLU A 45 -7.50 -8.64 24.21
CA GLU A 45 -8.77 -9.26 24.61
C GLU A 45 -9.96 -8.82 23.73
N SER A 46 -9.87 -7.62 23.14
CA SER A 46 -10.90 -7.08 22.25
C SER A 46 -10.71 -7.48 20.79
N HIS A 47 -9.58 -8.11 20.42
CA HIS A 47 -9.26 -8.41 19.01
C HIS A 47 -10.32 -9.28 18.35
N ALA A 48 -10.72 -10.38 18.99
CA ALA A 48 -11.75 -11.28 18.45
C ALA A 48 -13.07 -10.55 18.17
N LYS A 49 -13.50 -9.70 19.12
CA LYS A 49 -14.73 -8.91 19.00
C LYS A 49 -14.63 -7.86 17.90
N VAL A 50 -13.50 -7.16 17.79
CA VAL A 50 -13.29 -6.16 16.73
C VAL A 50 -13.23 -6.84 15.36
N MET A 51 -12.53 -7.97 15.23
CA MET A 51 -12.48 -8.72 13.97
C MET A 51 -13.84 -9.27 13.55
N MET A 52 -14.69 -9.65 14.52
CA MET A 52 -16.08 -10.01 14.23
C MET A 52 -16.82 -8.86 13.55
N TYR A 53 -16.77 -7.65 14.11
CA TYR A 53 -17.41 -6.48 13.48
C TYR A 53 -16.82 -6.14 12.11
N ARG A 54 -15.50 -6.31 11.94
CA ARG A 54 -14.82 -6.05 10.67
C ARG A 54 -15.20 -7.07 9.60
N LYS A 55 -15.45 -8.32 10.00
CA LYS A 55 -15.96 -9.38 9.12
C LYS A 55 -17.41 -9.14 8.74
N GLU A 56 -18.27 -8.74 9.68
CA GLU A 56 -19.67 -8.37 9.41
C GLU A 56 -19.73 -7.23 8.39
N GLN A 57 -19.00 -6.14 8.63
CA GLN A 57 -18.94 -5.01 7.71
C GLN A 57 -18.41 -5.41 6.32
N TYR A 58 -17.38 -6.26 6.27
CA TYR A 58 -16.86 -6.79 5.02
C TYR A 58 -17.94 -7.52 4.22
N LEU A 59 -18.67 -8.43 4.88
CA LEU A 59 -19.73 -9.22 4.26
C LEU A 59 -20.92 -8.37 3.82
N ASP A 60 -21.32 -7.38 4.62
CA ASP A 60 -22.43 -6.48 4.29
C ASP A 60 -22.13 -5.65 3.03
N VAL A 61 -20.93 -5.07 2.94
CA VAL A 61 -20.50 -4.27 1.78
C VAL A 61 -20.36 -5.16 0.54
N LEU A 62 -19.76 -6.35 0.68
CA LEU A 62 -19.65 -7.31 -0.41
C LEU A 62 -21.03 -7.75 -0.91
N HIS A 63 -21.96 -8.04 0.01
CA HIS A 63 -23.32 -8.42 -0.32
C HIS A 63 -24.04 -7.30 -1.07
N ALA A 64 -23.94 -6.05 -0.59
CA ALA A 64 -24.52 -4.89 -1.26
C ALA A 64 -24.02 -4.77 -2.71
N LEU A 65 -22.72 -4.93 -2.95
CA LEU A 65 -22.13 -4.89 -4.29
C LEU A 65 -22.62 -6.02 -5.20
N LYS A 66 -22.83 -7.24 -4.66
CA LYS A 66 -23.43 -8.35 -5.42
C LYS A 66 -24.89 -8.07 -5.77
N VAL A 67 -25.67 -7.51 -4.84
CA VAL A 67 -27.08 -7.14 -5.07
C VAL A 67 -27.20 -6.09 -6.17
N VAL A 68 -26.34 -5.06 -6.16
CA VAL A 68 -26.31 -4.04 -7.22
C VAL A 68 -25.53 -4.48 -8.47
N ARG A 69 -25.09 -5.74 -8.54
CA ARG A 69 -24.40 -6.36 -9.69
C ARG A 69 -23.11 -5.64 -10.10
N PHE A 70 -22.43 -5.02 -9.13
CA PHE A 70 -21.12 -4.41 -9.34
C PHE A 70 -19.98 -5.43 -9.33
N VAL A 71 -20.16 -6.51 -8.60
CA VAL A 71 -19.21 -7.62 -8.51
C VAL A 71 -19.93 -8.96 -8.66
N SER A 72 -19.20 -9.97 -9.09
CA SER A 72 -19.65 -11.35 -9.24
C SER A 72 -18.58 -12.31 -8.74
N ASP A 73 -18.88 -13.61 -8.71
CA ASP A 73 -17.89 -14.62 -8.31
C ASP A 73 -16.75 -14.77 -9.33
N ALA A 74 -16.88 -14.19 -10.54
CA ALA A 74 -15.82 -14.10 -11.54
C ALA A 74 -14.97 -12.82 -11.41
N THR A 75 -15.33 -11.89 -10.53
CA THR A 75 -14.59 -10.63 -10.35
C THR A 75 -13.30 -10.90 -9.56
N PRO A 76 -12.12 -10.46 -10.05
CA PRO A 76 -10.86 -10.62 -9.32
C PRO A 76 -10.92 -10.00 -7.93
N GLN A 77 -10.28 -10.64 -6.95
CA GLN A 77 -10.41 -10.25 -5.54
C GLN A 77 -9.89 -8.82 -5.27
N ALA A 78 -8.76 -8.43 -5.84
CA ALA A 78 -8.28 -7.05 -5.78
C ALA A 78 -9.28 -6.02 -6.34
N GLU A 79 -10.05 -6.36 -7.37
CA GLU A 79 -11.12 -5.50 -7.89
C GLU A 79 -12.32 -5.45 -6.95
N VAL A 80 -12.66 -6.56 -6.30
CA VAL A 80 -13.68 -6.59 -5.24
C VAL A 80 -13.30 -5.62 -4.13
N TYR A 81 -12.05 -5.64 -3.65
CA TYR A 81 -11.56 -4.70 -2.65
C TYR A 81 -11.68 -3.24 -3.09
N LEU A 82 -11.34 -2.93 -4.34
CA LEU A 82 -11.51 -1.60 -4.89
C LEU A 82 -12.98 -1.16 -4.88
N ARG A 83 -13.90 -2.01 -5.32
CA ARG A 83 -15.35 -1.67 -5.34
C ARG A 83 -15.91 -1.50 -3.93
N MET A 84 -15.46 -2.31 -2.97
CA MET A 84 -15.80 -2.14 -1.55
C MET A 84 -15.32 -0.79 -1.03
N TYR A 85 -14.06 -0.43 -1.30
CA TYR A 85 -13.49 0.85 -0.91
C TYR A 85 -14.23 2.05 -1.53
N GLN A 86 -14.57 1.97 -2.82
CA GLN A 86 -15.34 3.00 -3.51
C GLN A 86 -16.75 3.17 -2.92
N LEU A 87 -17.44 2.07 -2.61
CA LEU A 87 -18.75 2.13 -1.97
C LEU A 87 -18.68 2.78 -0.58
N GLU A 88 -17.76 2.34 0.27
CA GLU A 88 -17.61 2.90 1.62
C GLU A 88 -17.13 4.36 1.64
N SER A 89 -16.41 4.80 0.59
CA SER A 89 -15.97 6.19 0.44
C SER A 89 -16.99 7.08 -0.25
N GLY A 90 -18.14 6.55 -0.66
CA GLY A 90 -19.16 7.29 -1.40
C GLY A 90 -18.75 7.67 -2.83
N LYS A 91 -17.77 6.96 -3.39
CA LYS A 91 -17.19 7.18 -4.72
C LYS A 91 -17.48 6.04 -5.70
N LEU A 92 -18.44 5.17 -5.40
CA LEU A 92 -18.81 4.10 -6.33
C LEU A 92 -19.31 4.71 -7.65
N PRO A 93 -18.73 4.33 -8.80
CA PRO A 93 -19.14 4.90 -10.07
C PRO A 93 -20.55 4.43 -10.43
N ARG A 94 -21.13 5.00 -11.50
CA ARG A 94 -22.48 4.63 -11.96
C ARG A 94 -22.55 3.23 -12.57
N SER A 95 -21.45 2.76 -13.15
CA SER A 95 -21.35 1.42 -13.74
C SER A 95 -19.97 0.80 -13.48
N PRO A 96 -19.86 -0.54 -13.44
CA PRO A 96 -18.58 -1.22 -13.28
C PRO A 96 -17.65 -1.04 -14.48
N SER A 97 -18.21 -0.72 -15.65
CA SER A 97 -17.47 -0.43 -16.88
C SER A 97 -16.86 0.97 -16.93
N PHE A 98 -17.11 1.81 -15.93
CA PHE A 98 -16.55 3.16 -15.91
C PHE A 98 -15.02 3.08 -15.76
N PRO A 99 -14.24 3.88 -16.52
CA PRO A 99 -12.79 3.89 -16.41
C PRO A 99 -12.33 4.17 -14.98
N LEU A 100 -11.24 3.53 -14.57
CA LEU A 100 -10.63 3.76 -13.27
C LEU A 100 -10.00 5.15 -13.21
N GLU A 101 -10.16 5.85 -12.09
CA GLU A 101 -9.42 7.07 -11.83
C GLU A 101 -7.96 6.75 -11.43
N PRO A 102 -7.01 7.68 -11.56
CA PRO A 102 -5.61 7.42 -11.21
C PRO A 102 -5.41 6.90 -9.78
N ASP A 103 -6.19 7.38 -8.82
CA ASP A 103 -6.15 6.93 -7.42
C ASP A 103 -6.71 5.50 -7.26
N ASP A 104 -7.68 5.11 -8.09
CA ASP A 104 -8.21 3.74 -8.12
C ASP A 104 -7.16 2.76 -8.63
N GLU A 105 -6.38 3.14 -9.65
CA GLU A 105 -5.27 2.33 -10.15
C GLU A 105 -4.18 2.13 -9.10
N VAL A 106 -3.90 3.17 -8.29
CA VAL A 106 -2.96 3.07 -7.17
C VAL A 106 -3.49 2.10 -6.12
N PHE A 107 -4.75 2.23 -5.71
CA PHE A 107 -5.38 1.29 -4.79
C PHE A 107 -5.33 -0.13 -5.32
N LEU A 108 -5.69 -0.34 -6.59
CA LEU A 108 -5.73 -1.65 -7.21
C LEU A 108 -4.33 -2.30 -7.29
N ALA A 109 -3.30 -1.52 -7.61
CA ALA A 109 -1.92 -2.02 -7.62
C ALA A 109 -1.49 -2.49 -6.22
N ILE A 110 -1.78 -1.70 -5.18
CA ILE A 110 -1.47 -2.07 -3.79
C ILE A 110 -2.29 -3.28 -3.35
N ALA A 111 -3.58 -3.35 -3.71
CA ALA A 111 -4.46 -4.46 -3.38
C ALA A 111 -3.94 -5.79 -3.96
N LYS A 112 -3.46 -5.79 -5.20
CA LYS A 112 -2.85 -6.96 -5.84
C LYS A 112 -1.58 -7.41 -5.10
N ALA A 113 -0.71 -6.48 -4.73
CA ALA A 113 0.48 -6.81 -3.95
C ALA A 113 0.11 -7.37 -2.56
N MET A 114 -0.92 -6.80 -1.91
CA MET A 114 -1.39 -7.26 -0.60
C MET A 114 -2.02 -8.65 -0.65
N GLU A 115 -2.66 -9.03 -1.75
CA GLU A 115 -3.28 -10.35 -1.94
C GLU A 115 -2.25 -11.49 -1.90
N GLU A 116 -1.05 -11.26 -2.44
CA GLU A 116 0.06 -12.22 -2.36
C GLU A 116 0.70 -12.26 -0.96
N MET A 117 0.53 -11.19 -0.18
CA MET A 117 1.11 -11.07 1.15
C MET A 117 0.16 -11.56 2.24
N VAL A 118 -1.15 -11.37 2.13
CA VAL A 118 -2.14 -11.62 3.19
C VAL A 118 -3.14 -12.68 2.76
N GLU A 119 -3.11 -13.85 3.42
CA GLU A 119 -3.97 -14.99 3.09
C GLU A 119 -5.45 -14.74 3.41
N ASP A 120 -5.77 -14.13 4.56
CA ASP A 120 -7.16 -13.89 4.95
C ASP A 120 -7.75 -12.70 4.19
N SER A 121 -8.87 -12.94 3.51
CA SER A 121 -9.50 -11.94 2.63
C SER A 121 -10.02 -10.70 3.36
N VAL A 122 -10.42 -10.82 4.63
CA VAL A 122 -10.95 -9.73 5.45
C VAL A 122 -9.78 -8.88 5.91
N ASP A 123 -8.74 -9.51 6.43
CA ASP A 123 -7.49 -8.87 6.83
C ASP A 123 -6.84 -8.14 5.65
N CYS A 124 -6.74 -8.79 4.49
CA CYS A 124 -6.19 -8.21 3.27
C CYS A 124 -6.93 -6.92 2.88
N TYR A 125 -8.28 -6.95 2.92
CA TYR A 125 -9.09 -5.76 2.66
C TYR A 125 -8.80 -4.62 3.66
N TRP A 126 -8.82 -4.93 4.95
CA TRP A 126 -8.66 -3.91 5.99
C TRP A 126 -7.25 -3.33 6.02
N ILE A 127 -6.23 -4.16 5.79
CA ILE A 127 -4.83 -3.72 5.62
C ILE A 127 -4.71 -2.80 4.42
N THR A 128 -5.16 -3.24 3.24
CA THR A 128 -5.09 -2.45 2.01
C THR A 128 -5.78 -1.10 2.20
N ARG A 129 -7.00 -1.10 2.75
CA ARG A 129 -7.77 0.11 3.02
C ARG A 129 -7.04 1.07 3.96
N ARG A 130 -6.48 0.56 5.07
CA ARG A 130 -5.78 1.41 6.06
C ARG A 130 -4.44 1.91 5.54
N PHE A 131 -3.70 1.07 4.82
CA PHE A 131 -2.43 1.44 4.20
C PHE A 131 -2.63 2.60 3.21
N VAL A 132 -3.57 2.47 2.27
CA VAL A 132 -3.89 3.55 1.33
C VAL A 132 -4.42 4.79 2.05
N ASN A 133 -5.21 4.63 3.11
CA ASN A 133 -5.66 5.77 3.91
C ASN A 133 -4.46 6.53 4.54
N GLN A 134 -3.45 5.82 5.06
CA GLN A 134 -2.26 6.47 5.62
C GLN A 134 -1.48 7.26 4.57
N LEU A 135 -1.34 6.75 3.35
CA LEU A 135 -0.72 7.48 2.24
C LEU A 135 -1.46 8.79 1.98
N ASN A 136 -2.79 8.75 1.98
CA ASN A 136 -3.66 9.90 1.67
C ASN A 136 -3.90 10.85 2.85
N THR A 137 -3.53 10.48 4.07
CA THR A 137 -3.72 11.29 5.28
C THR A 137 -2.40 11.60 5.95
N LYS A 138 -1.81 10.63 6.67
CA LYS A 138 -0.58 10.76 7.45
C LYS A 138 0.62 11.19 6.60
N TYR A 139 0.75 10.67 5.39
CA TYR A 139 1.90 10.93 4.52
C TYR A 139 1.62 11.92 3.38
N ARG A 140 0.42 12.51 3.34
CA ARG A 140 -0.02 13.41 2.25
C ARG A 140 1.00 14.48 1.90
N ASP A 141 1.57 15.14 2.90
CA ASP A 141 2.51 16.25 2.69
C ASP A 141 3.96 15.78 2.49
N SER A 142 4.25 14.54 2.87
CA SER A 142 5.59 13.95 2.78
C SER A 142 5.86 13.29 1.41
N LEU A 143 4.85 12.61 0.84
CA LEU A 143 4.99 11.89 -0.42
C LEU A 143 5.46 12.79 -1.60
N PRO A 144 4.94 14.02 -1.79
CA PRO A 144 5.41 14.92 -2.84
C PRO A 144 6.87 15.37 -2.69
N GLN A 145 7.46 15.22 -1.50
CA GLN A 145 8.84 15.61 -1.22
C GLN A 145 9.84 14.47 -1.52
N LEU A 146 9.36 13.24 -1.68
CA LEU A 146 10.22 12.06 -1.90
C LEU A 146 11.04 12.12 -3.18
N PRO A 147 10.58 12.67 -4.33
CA PRO A 147 11.43 12.86 -5.51
C PRO A 147 12.67 13.72 -5.22
N LYS A 148 12.49 14.81 -4.47
CA LYS A 148 13.61 15.67 -4.06
C LYS A 148 14.56 14.94 -3.11
N ALA A 149 14.02 14.21 -2.14
CA ALA A 149 14.81 13.40 -1.23
C ALA A 149 15.60 12.31 -1.97
N PHE A 150 14.98 11.66 -2.97
CA PHE A 150 15.63 10.67 -3.81
C PHE A 150 16.86 11.26 -4.52
N GLU A 151 16.74 12.42 -5.15
CA GLU A 151 17.91 13.08 -5.76
C GLU A 151 18.98 13.43 -4.73
N GLN A 152 18.59 13.90 -3.54
CA GLN A 152 19.54 14.23 -2.47
C GLN A 152 20.33 13.01 -2.01
N TYR A 153 19.66 11.89 -1.72
CA TYR A 153 20.33 10.67 -1.30
C TYR A 153 21.12 10.03 -2.44
N LEU A 154 20.60 10.03 -3.67
CA LEU A 154 21.33 9.52 -4.82
C LEU A 154 22.63 10.31 -5.05
N ASN A 155 22.64 11.62 -4.82
CA ASN A 155 23.86 12.42 -4.94
C ASN A 155 24.93 12.06 -3.90
N LEU A 156 24.49 11.69 -2.69
CA LEU A 156 25.40 11.29 -1.61
C LEU A 156 26.01 9.91 -1.88
N GLU A 157 25.22 8.98 -2.44
CA GLU A 157 25.66 7.62 -2.76
C GLU A 157 26.45 7.55 -4.08
N ASP A 158 25.93 8.15 -5.15
CA ASP A 158 26.57 8.22 -6.47
C ASP A 158 26.16 9.49 -7.25
N GLY A 159 26.92 10.57 -7.00
CA GLY A 159 26.75 11.83 -7.72
C GLY A 159 27.02 11.75 -9.23
N ARG A 160 27.81 10.78 -9.70
CA ARG A 160 28.07 10.60 -11.15
C ARG A 160 26.82 10.09 -11.85
N LEU A 161 26.14 9.12 -11.25
CA LEU A 161 24.87 8.61 -11.75
C LEU A 161 23.79 9.70 -11.79
N LEU A 162 23.64 10.49 -10.72
CA LEU A 162 22.70 11.61 -10.72
C LEU A 162 23.02 12.64 -11.82
N THR A 163 24.31 12.97 -12.00
CA THR A 163 24.75 13.90 -13.05
C THR A 163 24.40 13.37 -14.43
N HIS A 164 24.60 12.07 -14.68
CA HIS A 164 24.21 11.42 -15.93
C HIS A 164 22.68 11.50 -16.17
N LEU A 165 21.87 11.19 -15.16
CA LEU A 165 20.40 11.29 -15.25
C LEU A 165 19.94 12.72 -15.56
N ARG A 166 20.61 13.74 -15.00
CA ARG A 166 20.34 15.15 -15.28
C ARG A 166 20.76 15.55 -16.70
N MET A 167 21.94 15.12 -17.15
CA MET A 167 22.41 15.37 -18.52
C MET A 167 21.45 14.80 -19.57
N CYS A 168 20.87 13.62 -19.31
CA CYS A 168 19.89 13.00 -20.19
C CYS A 168 18.47 13.55 -20.05
N SER A 169 18.22 14.56 -19.21
CA SER A 169 16.88 15.04 -18.87
C SER A 169 15.92 13.91 -18.42
N ALA A 170 16.46 12.88 -17.77
CA ALA A 170 15.75 11.70 -17.32
C ALA A 170 15.18 11.87 -15.90
N ALA A 171 15.83 12.67 -15.05
CA ALA A 171 15.42 12.91 -13.66
C ALA A 171 13.92 13.26 -13.48
N PRO A 172 13.30 14.18 -14.26
CA PRO A 172 11.87 14.48 -14.11
C PRO A 172 10.94 13.41 -14.71
N LYS A 173 11.48 12.46 -15.49
CA LYS A 173 10.73 11.38 -16.17
C LYS A 173 10.83 10.04 -15.44
N LEU A 174 11.52 9.99 -14.30
CA LEU A 174 11.57 8.78 -13.49
C LEU A 174 10.17 8.41 -13.00
N PRO A 175 9.88 7.11 -12.81
CA PRO A 175 8.54 6.62 -12.46
C PRO A 175 8.21 6.85 -10.97
N TYR A 176 8.21 8.10 -10.54
CA TYR A 176 7.96 8.49 -9.15
C TYR A 176 6.58 8.06 -8.64
N ASP A 177 5.58 8.01 -9.51
CA ASP A 177 4.25 7.52 -9.15
C ASP A 177 4.28 6.01 -8.79
N LEU A 178 5.05 5.21 -9.53
CA LEU A 178 5.25 3.79 -9.21
C LEU A 178 5.95 3.61 -7.86
N TRP A 179 6.98 4.42 -7.59
CA TRP A 179 7.79 4.29 -6.38
C TRP A 179 7.10 4.86 -5.13
N PHE A 180 6.42 6.00 -5.26
CA PHE A 180 5.99 6.80 -4.11
C PHE A 180 4.48 6.90 -3.96
N LYS A 181 3.68 6.65 -5.01
CA LYS A 181 2.22 6.49 -4.86
C LYS A 181 1.83 5.03 -4.73
N ARG A 182 2.37 4.17 -5.62
CA ARG A 182 2.11 2.71 -5.59
C ARG A 182 3.03 1.95 -4.62
N CYS A 183 3.98 2.64 -3.97
CA CYS A 183 4.90 2.02 -3.02
C CYS A 183 5.62 0.78 -3.59
N PHE A 184 6.03 0.84 -4.86
CA PHE A 184 6.66 -0.26 -5.61
C PHE A 184 5.76 -1.48 -5.89
N ALA A 185 4.46 -1.41 -5.61
CA ALA A 185 3.52 -2.46 -6.00
C ALA A 185 3.52 -2.65 -7.53
N GLY A 186 3.75 -3.89 -7.96
CA GLY A 186 3.93 -4.26 -9.37
C GLY A 186 5.31 -3.91 -9.96
N CYS A 187 6.26 -3.46 -9.14
CA CYS A 187 7.66 -3.21 -9.53
C CYS A 187 8.63 -4.23 -8.93
N LEU A 188 8.46 -4.56 -7.65
CA LEU A 188 9.25 -5.56 -6.93
C LEU A 188 8.40 -6.80 -6.68
N PRO A 189 8.98 -8.02 -6.67
CA PRO A 189 8.25 -9.20 -6.28
C PRO A 189 7.78 -9.08 -4.83
N GLU A 190 6.61 -9.63 -4.52
CA GLU A 190 5.94 -9.46 -3.24
C GLU A 190 6.73 -10.10 -2.09
N SER A 191 7.50 -11.15 -2.35
CA SER A 191 8.47 -11.71 -1.40
C SER A 191 9.56 -10.71 -0.99
N SER A 192 9.90 -9.76 -1.87
CA SER A 192 10.77 -8.64 -1.53
C SER A 192 9.97 -7.46 -0.96
N LEU A 193 8.65 -7.44 -0.96
CA LEU A 193 7.87 -6.38 -0.30
C LEU A 193 7.41 -6.80 1.11
N GLN A 194 7.36 -8.11 1.38
CA GLN A 194 7.41 -8.70 2.71
C GLN A 194 8.71 -8.32 3.44
#